data_AF-A0AAE0NY14-F1
#
_entry.id   AF-A0AAE0NY14-F1
#
_cell.length_a   1.000
_cell.length_b   1.000
_cell.length_c   1.000
_cell.angle_alpha   90.00
_cell.angle_beta   90.00
_cell.angle_gamma   90.00
#
_symmetry.space_group_name_H-M   'P 1'
#
loop_
_entity.id
_entity.type
_entity.pdbx_description
1 polymer ?
#
loop_
_entity_poly.entity_id
_entity_poly.type
_entity_poly.pdbx_seq_one_letter_code
_entity_poly.pdbx_strand_id
1 'polypeptide(L)'
;MSSSSSKNDPVALHGWTAVPVDAAAILQDRPYLHEPRPLLVADIKFPSDDPIVARVQQYAKEKLPPQTYNHSMRVFYWATTILTQQFPSHASLSASTLALTCLLHDIGTTTHNLHATRMSFEFHGAILALNLLQSHSSPRHSLKQSVKPSSGTKISASSAA
;
A
#
# COMPACT_ATOMS: atom_id res chain seq x y z
N MET A 1 4.50 -38.52 3.53
CA MET A 1 4.62 -37.23 4.24
C MET A 1 4.35 -36.12 3.23
N SER A 2 3.12 -35.65 3.15
CA SER A 2 2.75 -34.57 2.22
C SER A 2 2.74 -33.26 3.01
N SER A 3 3.75 -32.42 2.82
CA SER A 3 3.86 -31.12 3.48
C SER A 3 3.01 -30.09 2.73
N SER A 4 1.79 -29.88 3.20
CA SER A 4 1.00 -28.69 2.89
C SER A 4 1.52 -27.51 3.72
N SER A 5 2.20 -26.52 3.13
CA SER A 5 2.23 -25.13 3.63
C SER A 5 3.09 -24.21 2.74
N SER A 6 2.67 -23.91 1.51
CA SER A 6 3.27 -22.81 0.72
C SER A 6 2.50 -21.48 0.83
N LYS A 7 1.31 -21.47 1.45
CA LYS A 7 0.44 -20.28 1.52
C LYS A 7 0.60 -19.42 2.78
N ASN A 8 1.41 -19.84 3.76
CA ASN A 8 1.47 -19.24 5.09
C ASN A 8 2.89 -18.87 5.57
N ASP A 9 3.88 -18.75 4.69
CA ASP A 9 5.19 -18.23 5.11
C ASP A 9 5.17 -16.68 5.09
N PRO A 10 5.06 -16.01 6.25
CA PRO A 10 5.03 -14.55 6.30
C PRO A 10 6.34 -13.93 5.77
N VAL A 11 7.47 -14.66 5.85
CA VAL A 11 8.77 -14.16 5.38
C VAL A 11 8.71 -13.94 3.87
N ALA A 12 8.38 -14.98 3.11
CA ALA A 12 8.24 -14.87 1.66
C ALA A 12 7.08 -13.95 1.25
N LEU A 13 5.94 -14.01 1.98
CA LEU A 13 4.74 -13.21 1.69
C LEU A 13 5.00 -11.70 1.79
N HIS A 14 5.84 -11.26 2.72
CA HIS A 14 6.14 -9.85 2.96
C HIS A 14 7.52 -9.42 2.45
N GLY A 15 8.19 -10.27 1.67
CA GLY A 15 9.47 -9.94 1.05
C GLY A 15 10.63 -9.83 2.03
N TRP A 16 10.57 -10.54 3.16
CA TRP A 16 11.65 -10.58 4.17
C TRP A 16 12.73 -11.60 3.82
N THR A 17 12.90 -11.88 2.52
CA THR A 17 14.00 -12.68 1.99
C THR A 17 15.12 -11.73 1.55
N ALA A 18 16.33 -11.95 2.06
CA ALA A 18 17.47 -11.12 1.69
C ALA A 18 17.80 -11.28 0.20
N VAL A 19 18.00 -10.16 -0.49
CA VAL A 19 18.47 -10.09 -1.87
C VAL A 19 19.62 -9.08 -1.97
N PRO A 20 20.54 -9.21 -2.93
CA PRO A 20 21.52 -8.16 -3.19
C PRO A 20 20.82 -6.84 -3.50
N VAL A 21 21.40 -5.71 -3.07
CA VAL A 21 20.91 -4.36 -3.43
C VAL A 21 21.52 -3.87 -4.75
N ASP A 22 22.70 -4.37 -5.09
CA ASP A 22 23.44 -4.02 -6.29
C ASP A 22 22.73 -4.60 -7.52
N ALA A 23 22.38 -3.74 -8.49
CA ALA A 23 21.66 -4.14 -9.70
C ALA A 23 22.47 -5.09 -10.59
N ALA A 24 23.78 -4.92 -10.68
CA ALA A 24 24.65 -5.82 -11.44
C ALA A 24 24.70 -7.20 -10.79
N ALA A 25 24.75 -7.26 -9.45
CA ALA A 25 24.65 -8.53 -8.72
C ALA A 25 23.26 -9.19 -8.87
N ILE A 26 22.18 -8.40 -8.81
CA ILE A 26 20.81 -8.89 -9.01
C ILE A 26 20.64 -9.50 -10.41
N LEU A 27 21.12 -8.81 -11.45
CA LEU A 27 20.96 -9.21 -12.85
C LEU A 27 22.09 -10.11 -13.36
N GLN A 28 23.11 -10.37 -12.54
CA GLN A 28 24.29 -11.17 -12.88
C GLN A 28 25.01 -10.60 -14.12
N ASP A 29 25.23 -9.29 -14.13
CA ASP A 29 25.86 -8.52 -15.23
C ASP A 29 25.15 -8.65 -16.59
N ARG A 30 23.88 -9.09 -16.60
CA ARG A 30 23.05 -9.20 -17.80
C ARG A 30 22.02 -8.06 -17.86
N PRO A 31 21.52 -7.70 -19.05
CA PRO A 31 20.43 -6.71 -19.17
C PRO A 31 19.11 -7.21 -18.57
N TYR A 32 18.91 -8.53 -18.49
CA TYR A 32 17.75 -9.20 -17.91
C TYR A 32 18.09 -10.65 -17.54
N LEU A 33 17.36 -11.24 -16.59
CA LEU A 33 17.47 -12.65 -16.23
C LEU A 33 16.64 -13.54 -17.18
N HIS A 34 15.51 -13.02 -17.62
CA HIS A 34 14.59 -13.65 -18.57
C HIS A 34 14.16 -12.62 -19.61
N GLU A 35 14.06 -13.02 -20.89
CA GLU A 35 13.70 -12.11 -21.97
C GLU A 35 12.32 -11.46 -21.69
N PRO A 36 12.25 -10.12 -21.55
CA PRO A 36 10.99 -9.45 -21.23
C PRO A 36 9.97 -9.61 -22.35
N ARG A 37 8.71 -9.88 -21.98
CA ARG A 37 7.60 -9.98 -22.93
C ARG A 37 6.62 -8.82 -22.71
N PRO A 38 6.00 -8.28 -23.77
CA PRO A 38 4.96 -7.27 -23.60
C PRO A 38 3.82 -7.79 -22.70
N LEU A 39 3.36 -6.95 -21.78
CA LEU A 39 2.17 -7.19 -20.94
C LEU A 39 1.25 -5.98 -21.03
N LEU A 40 -0.06 -6.23 -21.07
CA LEU A 40 -1.03 -5.14 -20.97
C LEU A 40 -1.25 -4.80 -19.50
N VAL A 41 -1.46 -3.52 -19.21
CA VAL A 41 -1.86 -3.08 -17.85
C VAL A 41 -3.16 -3.77 -17.42
N ALA A 42 -4.05 -4.06 -18.36
CA ALA A 42 -5.29 -4.80 -18.12
C ALA A 42 -5.08 -6.24 -17.61
N ASP A 43 -3.91 -6.84 -17.88
CA ASP A 43 -3.58 -8.20 -17.43
C ASP A 43 -3.07 -8.21 -15.98
N ILE A 44 -2.75 -7.04 -15.42
CA ILE A 44 -2.24 -6.90 -14.04
C ILE A 44 -3.39 -6.45 -13.14
N LYS A 45 -3.87 -7.38 -12.30
CA LYS A 45 -4.90 -7.08 -11.30
C LYS A 45 -4.29 -6.26 -10.15
N PHE A 46 -4.76 -5.02 -9.98
CA PHE A 46 -4.53 -4.26 -8.76
C PHE A 46 -5.37 -4.87 -7.61
N PRO A 47 -4.80 -5.10 -6.42
CA PRO A 47 -5.48 -5.84 -5.33
C PRO A 47 -6.46 -4.96 -4.54
N SER A 48 -7.37 -4.27 -5.23
CA SER A 48 -8.40 -3.43 -4.61
C SER A 48 -9.50 -4.21 -3.87
N ASP A 49 -9.56 -5.53 -4.06
CA ASP A 49 -10.41 -6.44 -3.30
C ASP A 49 -9.94 -6.63 -1.86
N ASP A 50 -8.67 -6.31 -1.56
CA ASP A 50 -8.17 -6.22 -0.20
C ASP A 50 -8.64 -4.90 0.46
N PRO A 51 -9.44 -4.96 1.55
CA PRO A 51 -9.98 -3.76 2.19
C PRO A 51 -8.92 -2.77 2.70
N ILE A 52 -7.74 -3.23 3.13
CA ILE A 52 -6.68 -2.31 3.56
C ILE A 52 -6.08 -1.57 2.36
N VAL A 53 -5.88 -2.27 1.24
CA VAL A 53 -5.37 -1.68 0.00
C VAL A 53 -6.36 -0.63 -0.52
N ALA A 54 -7.66 -0.94 -0.57
CA ALA A 54 -8.68 0.00 -1.03
C ALA A 54 -8.68 1.31 -0.22
N ARG A 55 -8.62 1.20 1.12
CA ARG A 55 -8.57 2.37 2.01
C ARG A 55 -7.28 3.17 1.85
N VAL A 56 -6.14 2.49 1.76
CA VAL A 56 -4.84 3.16 1.58
C VAL A 56 -4.72 3.80 0.20
N GLN A 57 -5.29 3.18 -0.84
CA GLN A 57 -5.35 3.77 -2.18
C GLN A 57 -6.18 5.06 -2.17
N GLN A 58 -7.33 5.05 -1.50
CA GLN A 58 -8.14 6.25 -1.32
C GLN A 58 -7.35 7.33 -0.55
N TYR A 59 -6.75 6.98 0.58
CA TYR A 59 -5.92 7.90 1.36
C TYR A 59 -4.78 8.50 0.54
N ALA A 60 -4.04 7.68 -0.22
CA ALA A 60 -2.96 8.13 -1.08
C ALA A 60 -3.47 9.09 -2.16
N LYS A 61 -4.61 8.78 -2.79
CA LYS A 61 -5.25 9.64 -3.81
C LYS A 61 -5.72 10.98 -3.25
N GLU A 62 -6.16 11.01 -1.98
CA GLU A 62 -6.58 12.24 -1.29
C GLU A 62 -5.40 13.11 -0.83
N LYS A 63 -4.27 12.49 -0.45
CA LYS A 63 -3.13 13.20 0.17
C LYS A 63 -2.04 13.57 -0.82
N LEU A 64 -1.79 12.73 -1.82
CA LEU A 64 -0.73 12.95 -2.79
C LEU A 64 -1.20 13.90 -3.90
N PRO A 65 -0.29 14.74 -4.43
CA PRO A 65 -0.52 15.38 -5.71
C PRO A 65 -0.83 14.35 -6.81
N PRO A 66 -1.70 14.66 -7.80
CA PRO A 66 -2.09 13.70 -8.84
C PRO A 66 -0.93 13.03 -9.56
N GLN A 67 0.15 13.77 -9.85
CA GLN A 67 1.35 13.25 -10.48
C GLN A 67 2.09 12.21 -9.63
N THR A 68 2.15 12.43 -8.31
CA THR A 68 2.81 11.52 -7.36
C THR A 68 1.96 10.28 -7.13
N TYR A 69 0.63 10.42 -7.02
CA TYR A 69 -0.27 9.27 -6.98
C TYR A 69 -0.15 8.42 -8.26
N ASN A 70 -0.19 9.05 -9.44
CA ASN A 70 -0.04 8.34 -10.71
C ASN A 70 1.34 7.68 -10.83
N HIS A 71 2.40 8.30 -10.29
CA HIS A 71 3.72 7.69 -10.16
C HIS A 71 3.67 6.43 -9.31
N SER A 72 3.11 6.49 -8.10
CA SER A 72 2.92 5.32 -7.23
C SER A 72 2.16 4.17 -7.91
N MET A 73 1.13 4.49 -8.70
CA MET A 73 0.42 3.48 -9.49
C MET A 73 1.32 2.85 -10.57
N ARG A 74 2.10 3.65 -11.32
CA ARG A 74 3.06 3.11 -12.30
C ARG A 74 4.12 2.23 -11.64
N VAL A 75 4.64 2.63 -10.48
CA VAL A 75 5.61 1.84 -9.71
C VAL A 75 5.04 0.47 -9.36
N PHE A 76 3.78 0.38 -8.92
CA PHE A 76 3.12 -0.92 -8.67
C PHE A 76 3.08 -1.81 -9.92
N TYR A 77 2.67 -1.26 -11.06
CA TYR A 77 2.58 -2.03 -12.31
C TYR A 77 3.96 -2.48 -12.80
N TRP A 78 4.96 -1.59 -12.80
CA TRP A 78 6.33 -1.93 -13.16
C TRP A 78 6.93 -2.97 -12.22
N ALA A 79 6.76 -2.80 -10.90
CA ALA A 79 7.26 -3.76 -9.92
C ALA A 79 6.61 -5.14 -10.11
N THR A 80 5.30 -5.18 -10.38
CA THR A 80 4.60 -6.45 -10.65
C THR A 80 5.10 -7.11 -11.93
N THR A 81 5.29 -6.36 -13.01
CA THR A 81 5.87 -6.87 -14.27
C THR A 81 7.28 -7.39 -14.06
N ILE A 82 8.15 -6.63 -13.39
CA ILE A 82 9.53 -7.03 -13.13
C ILE A 82 9.58 -8.27 -12.24
N LEU A 83 8.80 -8.30 -11.16
CA LEU A 83 8.72 -9.44 -10.26
C LEU A 83 8.30 -10.72 -11.00
N THR A 84 7.23 -10.64 -11.81
CA THR A 84 6.69 -11.80 -12.52
C THR A 84 7.60 -12.30 -13.64
N GLN A 85 8.28 -11.41 -14.35
CA GLN A 85 9.12 -11.79 -15.49
C GLN A 85 10.56 -12.08 -15.09
N GLN A 86 11.15 -11.32 -14.17
CA GLN A 86 12.57 -11.43 -13.82
C GLN A 86 12.81 -12.28 -12.58
N PHE A 87 11.84 -12.37 -11.67
CA PHE A 87 12.02 -13.03 -10.36
C PHE A 87 10.89 -14.02 -10.02
N PRO A 88 10.57 -15.01 -10.88
CA PRO A 88 9.47 -15.95 -10.64
C PRO A 88 9.63 -16.76 -9.34
N SER A 89 10.86 -16.93 -8.83
CA SER A 89 11.11 -17.56 -7.52
C SER A 89 10.57 -16.77 -6.33
N HIS A 90 10.27 -15.48 -6.51
CA HIS A 90 9.69 -14.58 -5.51
C HIS A 90 8.19 -14.33 -5.73
N ALA A 91 7.52 -15.14 -6.55
CA ALA A 91 6.10 -15.00 -6.86
C ALA A 91 5.16 -15.15 -5.64
N SER A 92 5.67 -15.59 -4.49
CA SER A 92 4.95 -15.64 -3.22
C SER A 92 4.77 -14.27 -2.56
N LEU A 93 5.49 -13.23 -3.00
CA LEU A 93 5.32 -11.88 -2.49
C LEU A 93 3.87 -11.40 -2.70
N SER A 94 3.24 -10.93 -1.62
CA SER A 94 1.87 -10.46 -1.63
C SER A 94 1.70 -9.23 -2.51
N ALA A 95 0.77 -9.29 -3.47
CA ALA A 95 0.35 -8.14 -4.25
C ALA A 95 -0.15 -6.99 -3.36
N SER A 96 -0.85 -7.29 -2.26
CA SER A 96 -1.29 -6.28 -1.28
C SER A 96 -0.10 -5.59 -0.61
N THR A 97 0.91 -6.35 -0.19
CA THR A 97 2.13 -5.78 0.42
C THR A 97 2.85 -4.86 -0.56
N LEU A 98 2.98 -5.30 -1.82
CA LEU A 98 3.58 -4.50 -2.88
C LEU A 98 2.78 -3.21 -3.13
N ALA A 99 1.45 -3.33 -3.27
CA ALA A 99 0.56 -2.18 -3.50
C ALA A 99 0.62 -1.15 -2.36
N LEU A 100 0.53 -1.58 -1.11
CA LEU A 100 0.61 -0.69 0.06
C LEU A 100 1.95 0.05 0.10
N THR A 101 3.05 -0.65 -0.19
CA THR A 101 4.39 -0.06 -0.22
C THR A 101 4.48 0.97 -1.34
N CYS A 102 4.07 0.63 -2.57
CA CYS A 102 4.10 1.57 -3.70
C CYS A 102 3.21 2.80 -3.47
N LEU A 103 2.01 2.64 -2.89
CA LEU A 103 1.11 3.76 -2.60
C LEU A 103 1.70 4.74 -1.58
N LEU A 104 2.47 4.25 -0.61
CA LEU A 104 2.94 5.02 0.54
C LEU A 104 4.41 5.46 0.46
N HIS A 105 5.22 4.94 -0.47
CA HIS A 105 6.67 5.24 -0.52
C HIS A 105 6.99 6.74 -0.56
N ASP A 106 6.15 7.52 -1.26
CA ASP A 106 6.31 8.97 -1.41
C ASP A 106 5.36 9.78 -0.50
N ILE A 107 4.71 9.18 0.50
CA ILE A 107 3.76 9.93 1.36
C ILE A 107 4.44 11.06 2.13
N GLY A 108 5.74 10.92 2.42
CA GLY A 108 6.55 11.97 3.05
C GLY A 108 6.74 13.21 2.19
N THR A 109 6.50 13.14 0.87
CA THR A 109 6.74 14.24 -0.08
C THR A 109 5.61 15.26 -0.15
N THR A 110 4.47 15.01 0.50
CA THR A 110 3.38 15.99 0.51
C THR A 110 3.84 17.29 1.16
N THR A 111 3.36 18.44 0.69
CA THR A 111 3.69 19.75 1.26
C THR A 111 3.47 19.76 2.78
N HIS A 112 2.33 19.24 3.23
CA HIS A 112 2.04 19.11 4.66
C HIS A 112 3.13 18.32 5.42
N ASN A 113 3.51 17.14 4.91
CA ASN A 113 4.46 16.26 5.60
C ASN A 113 5.90 16.77 5.55
N LEU A 114 6.28 17.50 4.49
CA LEU A 114 7.59 18.18 4.41
C LEU A 114 7.70 19.32 5.44
N HIS A 115 6.61 20.03 5.72
CA HIS A 115 6.59 21.09 6.74
C HIS A 115 6.43 20.56 8.17
N ALA A 116 5.98 19.31 8.35
CA ALA A 116 5.69 18.73 9.66
C ALA A 116 6.94 18.16 10.38
N THR A 117 8.09 18.08 9.72
CA THR A 117 9.29 17.45 10.26
C THR A 117 10.58 18.08 9.73
N ARG A 118 11.71 17.72 10.35
CA ARG A 118 13.08 17.96 9.82
C ARG A 118 13.79 16.67 9.42
N MET A 119 13.13 15.53 9.50
CA MET A 119 13.65 14.25 9.02
C MET A 119 13.62 14.20 7.49
N SER A 120 14.46 13.37 6.88
CA SER A 120 14.34 13.02 5.47
C SER A 120 12.95 12.41 5.20
N PHE A 121 12.39 12.69 4.02
CA PHE A 121 11.01 12.37 3.70
C PHE A 121 10.75 10.85 3.71
N GLU A 122 11.77 10.04 3.40
CA GLU A 122 11.73 8.59 3.35
C GLU A 122 11.49 8.02 4.75
N PHE A 123 12.24 8.51 5.74
CA PHE A 123 12.11 8.05 7.13
C PHE A 123 10.81 8.52 7.75
N HIS A 124 10.45 9.79 7.56
CA HIS A 124 9.18 10.30 8.04
C HIS A 124 7.99 9.60 7.37
N GLY A 125 8.07 9.39 6.06
CA GLY A 125 7.08 8.66 5.28
C GLY A 125 6.90 7.22 5.76
N ALA A 126 8.00 6.52 6.05
CA ALA A 126 7.96 5.17 6.61
C ALA A 126 7.26 5.12 7.98
N ILE A 127 7.54 6.09 8.87
CA ILE A 127 6.85 6.19 10.17
C ILE A 127 5.35 6.46 9.99
N LEU A 128 4.98 7.36 9.07
CA LEU A 128 3.57 7.63 8.75
C LEU A 128 2.86 6.39 8.20
N ALA A 129 3.52 5.67 7.28
CA ALA A 129 3.00 4.44 6.69
C ALA A 129 2.79 3.36 7.76
N LEU A 130 3.78 3.16 8.66
CA LEU A 130 3.68 2.21 9.75
C LEU A 130 2.48 2.52 10.66
N ASN A 131 2.36 3.78 11.10
CA ASN A 131 1.26 4.21 11.96
C ASN A 131 -0.11 4.03 11.29
N LEU A 132 -0.22 4.37 10.01
CA LEU A 132 -1.43 4.19 9.21
C LEU A 132 -1.81 2.72 9.10
N LEU A 133 -0.86 1.82 8.81
CA LEU A 133 -1.15 0.40 8.67
C LEU A 133 -1.52 -0.24 10.02
N GLN A 134 -0.86 0.16 11.11
CA GLN A 134 -1.18 -0.30 12.46
C GLN A 134 -2.57 0.16 12.94
N SER A 135 -3.02 1.34 12.52
CA SER A 135 -4.37 1.82 12.87
C SER A 135 -5.47 0.98 12.22
N HIS A 136 -5.18 0.31 11.10
CA HIS A 136 -6.10 -0.59 10.40
C HIS A 136 -6.07 -2.03 10.92
N SER A 137 -4.95 -2.48 11.50
CA SER A 137 -4.82 -3.82 12.09
C SER A 137 -5.28 -3.91 13.54
N SER A 138 -5.41 -2.78 14.23
CA SER A 138 -5.84 -2.74 15.63
C SER A 138 -7.36 -2.93 15.79
N PRO A 139 -7.85 -3.90 16.59
CA PRO A 139 -9.28 -4.09 16.89
C PRO A 139 -9.96 -2.88 17.55
N ARG A 140 -9.18 -1.91 18.05
CA ARG A 140 -9.68 -0.76 18.81
C ARG A 140 -10.25 0.38 17.95
N HIS A 141 -10.00 0.41 16.64
CA HIS A 141 -10.44 1.53 15.78
C HIS A 141 -11.70 1.23 14.95
N SER A 142 -12.14 -0.03 14.88
CA SER A 142 -13.43 -0.41 14.25
C SER A 142 -14.66 0.05 15.04
N LEU A 143 -14.49 0.65 16.23
CA LEU A 143 -15.58 1.09 17.12
C LEU A 143 -15.83 2.61 17.18
N LYS A 144 -15.16 3.44 16.36
CA LYS A 144 -15.34 4.91 16.40
C LYS A 144 -15.83 5.57 15.11
N GLN A 145 -16.54 4.84 14.24
CA GLN A 145 -17.27 5.44 13.11
C GLN A 145 -18.79 5.22 13.14
N SER A 146 -19.35 4.76 14.27
CA SER A 146 -20.80 4.74 14.47
C SER A 146 -21.18 5.63 15.64
N VAL A 147 -21.05 6.95 15.46
CA VAL A 147 -21.79 7.92 16.27
C VAL A 147 -22.83 8.54 15.34
N LYS A 148 -24.06 8.01 15.40
CA LYS A 148 -25.23 8.69 14.86
C LYS A 148 -25.45 9.98 15.66
N PRO A 149 -25.81 11.11 15.02
CA PRO A 149 -26.22 12.29 15.77
C PRO A 149 -27.54 11.99 16.49
N SER A 150 -27.55 12.09 17.82
CA SER A 150 -28.75 11.97 18.64
C SER A 150 -29.56 13.28 18.63
N SER A 151 -30.79 13.19 18.13
CA SER A 151 -32.01 13.93 18.47
C SER A 151 -31.91 15.41 18.88
N GLY A 152 -32.41 16.29 18.00
CA GLY A 152 -33.04 17.55 18.42
C GLY A 152 -34.54 17.32 18.68
N THR A 153 -34.92 17.28 19.96
CA THR A 153 -36.30 17.29 20.43
C THR A 153 -36.97 18.61 20.05
N LYS A 154 -38.03 18.58 19.23
CA LYS A 154 -38.93 19.72 19.07
C LYS A 154 -39.84 19.81 20.30
N ILE A 155 -39.68 20.86 21.09
CA ILE A 155 -40.67 21.28 22.08
C ILE A 155 -41.55 22.33 21.38
N SER A 156 -42.80 22.01 21.08
CA SER A 156 -43.80 23.02 20.74
C SER A 156 -44.57 23.37 22.01
N ALA A 157 -44.36 24.58 22.51
CA ALA A 157 -45.19 25.16 23.56
C ALA A 157 -46.49 25.67 22.94
N SER A 158 -47.63 25.22 23.49
CA SER A 158 -48.93 25.86 23.32
C SER A 158 -48.93 27.20 24.05
N SER A 159 -49.39 28.27 23.40
CA SER A 159 -49.94 29.43 24.12
C SER A 159 -51.26 29.83 23.49
N ALA A 160 -52.27 29.87 24.34
CA ALA A 160 -53.54 30.52 24.11
C ALA A 160 -53.37 32.04 24.06
N ALA A 161 -54.11 32.68 23.16
CA ALA A 161 -54.77 33.97 23.28
C ALA A 161 -55.80 34.08 22.15
#